data_AF-A0A0F9TF56-F1
#
_entry.id   AF-A0A0F9TF56-F1
#
_cell.length_a   1.000
_cell.length_b   1.000
_cell.length_c   1.000
_cell.angle_alpha   90.00
_cell.angle_beta   90.00
_cell.angle_gamma   90.00
#
_symmetry.space_group_name_H-M   'P 1'
#
loop_
_entity.id
_entity.type
_entity.pdbx_description
1 polymer ?
#
loop_
_entity_poly.entity_id
_entity_poly.type
_entity_poly.pdbx_seq_one_letter_code
_entity_poly.pdbx_strand_id
1 'polypeptide(L)' 'MSNKCIWKQQDDDWGTWETECGNAFVLNDDGAPIEYDMNYCCYCGHKLLEELLEVLDA' A
#
# COMPACT_ATOMS: atom_id res chain seq x y z
N MET A 1 14.09 -11.10 -9.06
CA MET A 1 12.78 -10.76 -8.51
C MET A 1 13.00 -9.91 -7.27
N SER A 2 12.32 -8.76 -7.18
CA SER A 2 12.38 -7.91 -5.99
C SER A 2 11.75 -8.67 -4.81
N ASN A 3 12.40 -8.67 -3.64
CA ASN A 3 11.82 -9.24 -2.41
C ASN A 3 10.87 -8.25 -1.71
N LYS A 4 10.38 -7.26 -2.44
CA LYS A 4 9.49 -6.20 -1.98
C LYS A 4 8.24 -6.17 -2.86
N CYS A 5 7.15 -5.67 -2.30
CA CYS A 5 5.94 -5.37 -3.03
C CYS A 5 5.50 -3.96 -2.66
N ILE A 6 5.52 -3.07 -3.65
CA ILE A 6 5.12 -1.68 -3.44
C ILE A 6 3.61 -1.59 -3.35
N TRP A 7 3.10 -0.90 -2.34
CA TRP A 7 1.69 -0.58 -2.16
C TRP A 7 1.54 0.93 -2.36
N LYS A 8 0.69 1.32 -3.32
CA LYS A 8 0.42 2.72 -3.67
C LYS A 8 -1.02 3.05 -3.31
N GLN A 9 -1.23 4.10 -2.53
CA GLN A 9 -2.57 4.60 -2.28
C GLN A 9 -3.12 5.23 -3.58
N GLN A 10 -4.33 4.84 -3.97
CA GLN A 10 -4.96 5.31 -5.22
C GLN A 10 -5.79 6.57 -5.03
N ASP A 11 -6.33 6.79 -3.83
CA ASP A 11 -7.12 7.97 -3.47
C ASP A 11 -7.03 8.22 -1.95
N ASP A 12 -7.11 9.49 -1.55
CA ASP A 12 -7.08 9.91 -0.14
C ASP A 12 -8.38 9.56 0.61
N ASP A 13 -9.47 9.30 -0.11
CA ASP A 13 -10.84 9.29 0.46
C ASP A 13 -11.38 7.87 0.74
N TRP A 14 -10.69 6.80 0.27
CA TRP A 14 -11.23 5.42 0.28
C TRP A 14 -10.27 4.35 0.82
N GLY A 15 -9.14 4.71 1.42
CA GLY A 15 -8.20 3.73 2.00
C GLY A 15 -7.78 2.60 1.05
N THR A 16 -7.78 2.87 -0.27
CA THR A 16 -7.57 1.87 -1.32
C THR A 16 -6.11 1.87 -1.77
N TRP A 17 -5.49 0.68 -1.76
CA TRP A 17 -4.09 0.45 -2.05
C TRP A 17 -3.93 -0.51 -3.23
N GLU A 18 -3.27 -0.05 -4.28
CA GLU A 18 -2.82 -0.93 -5.38
C GLU A 18 -1.45 -1.53 -5.06
N THR A 19 -1.36 -2.85 -5.21
CA THR A 19 -0.12 -3.60 -4.98
C THR A 19 0.62 -3.84 -6.30
N GLU A 20 1.95 -3.79 -6.26
CA GLU A 20 2.82 -4.09 -7.41
C GLU A 20 2.58 -5.51 -7.98
N CYS A 21 2.08 -6.43 -7.16
CA CYS A 21 1.74 -7.78 -7.60
C CYS A 21 0.40 -7.89 -8.33
N GLY A 22 -0.29 -6.77 -8.58
CA GLY A 22 -1.48 -6.69 -9.42
C GLY A 22 -2.81 -6.90 -8.69
N ASN A 23 -2.81 -6.81 -7.36
CA ASN A 23 -4.03 -6.87 -6.54
C ASN A 23 -4.33 -5.50 -5.91
N ALA A 24 -5.59 -5.25 -5.57
CA ALA A 24 -6.01 -4.08 -4.80
C ALA A 24 -6.45 -4.51 -3.39
N PHE A 25 -6.10 -3.71 -2.39
CA PHE A 25 -6.44 -3.90 -0.99
C PHE A 25 -7.18 -2.67 -0.46
N VAL A 26 -8.23 -2.88 0.33
CA VAL A 26 -9.02 -1.78 0.92
C VAL A 26 -8.90 -1.87 2.43
N LEU A 27 -8.43 -0.79 3.06
CA LEU A 27 -8.54 -0.59 4.49
C LEU A 27 -9.92 0.01 4.78
N ASN A 28 -10.65 -0.59 5.72
CA ASN A 28 -12.02 -0.16 6.05
C ASN A 28 -12.07 1.14 6.87
N ASP A 29 -10.93 1.57 7.36
CA ASP A 29 -10.75 2.75 8.21
C ASP A 29 -9.59 3.59 7.64
N ASP A 30 -9.53 4.87 8.01
CA ASP A 30 -8.42 5.74 7.64
C ASP A 30 -7.11 5.22 8.25
N GLY A 31 -6.12 4.94 7.40
CA GLY A 31 -4.78 4.55 7.83
C GLY A 31 -3.96 3.89 6.73
N ALA A 32 -2.66 3.77 6.98
CA ALA A 32 -1.71 3.08 6.12
C ALA A 32 -1.47 1.63 6.59
N PRO A 33 -1.17 0.68 5.68
CA PRO A 33 -0.87 -0.71 6.02
C PRO A 33 0.12 -0.88 7.19
N ILE A 34 1.13 -0.02 7.28
CA ILE A 34 2.16 -0.04 8.32
C ILE A 34 1.61 0.32 9.71
N GLU A 35 0.56 1.15 9.78
CA GLU A 35 -0.13 1.48 11.04
C GLU A 35 -0.89 0.26 11.60
N TYR A 36 -1.18 -0.72 10.74
CA TYR A 36 -1.81 -1.99 11.08
C TYR A 36 -0.82 -3.17 11.13
N ASP A 37 0.48 -2.89 11.30
CA ASP A 37 1.56 -3.90 11.36
C ASP A 37 1.67 -4.80 10.10
N MET A 38 1.15 -4.33 8.94
CA MET A 38 1.24 -5.07 7.68
C MET A 38 2.65 -4.97 7.08
N ASN A 39 3.54 -5.85 7.53
CA ASN A 39 4.95 -5.87 7.12
C ASN A 39 5.22 -6.60 5.79
N TYR A 40 4.25 -7.39 5.31
CA TYR A 40 4.36 -8.22 4.11
C TYR A 40 3.07 -8.14 3.29
N CYS A 41 3.20 -8.20 1.97
CA CYS A 41 2.06 -8.26 1.06
C CYS A 41 1.30 -9.59 1.27
N CYS A 42 0.01 -9.49 1.58
CA CYS A 42 -0.87 -10.65 1.79
C CYS A 42 -1.12 -11.50 0.54
N TYR A 43 -0.77 -11.00 -0.66
CA TYR A 43 -0.95 -11.71 -1.92
C TYR A 43 0.31 -12.45 -2.38
N CYS A 44 1.47 -11.79 -2.37
CA CYS A 44 2.72 -12.37 -2.90
C CYS A 44 3.74 -12.76 -1.83
N GLY A 45 3.52 -12.39 -0.56
CA GLY A 45 4.40 -12.71 0.56
C GLY A 45 5.71 -11.90 0.63
N HIS A 46 5.96 -10.99 -0.32
CA HIS A 46 7.13 -10.11 -0.28
C HIS A 46 6.98 -8.98 0.74
N LYS A 47 8.09 -8.39 1.16
CA LYS A 47 8.10 -7.29 2.14
C LYS A 47 7.30 -6.09 1.60
N LEU A 48 6.37 -5.57 2.37
CA LEU A 48 5.55 -4.43 1.98
C LEU A 48 6.41 -3.16 2.01
N LEU A 49 6.24 -2.29 1.00
CA LEU A 49 6.80 -0.95 0.98
C LEU A 49 5.73 0.03 0.52
N GLU A 50 5.43 1.03 1.34
CA GLU A 50 4.45 2.05 1.03
C GLU A 50 5.08 3.12 0.15
N GLU A 51 4.37 3.52 -0.90
CA GLU A 51 4.66 4.75 -1.62
C GLU A 51 3.52 5.72 -1.32
N LEU A 52 3.78 6.59 -0.33
CA LEU A 52 2.95 7.76 -0.08
C LEU A 52 3.23 8.74 -1.22
N LEU A 53 2.21 9.07 -2.01
CA LEU A 53 2.29 10.20 -2.93
C LEU A 53 2.40 11.46 -2.07
N GLU A 54 3.63 11.89 -1.79
CA GLU A 54 3.85 13.24 -1.26
C GLU A 54 3.35 14.21 -2.34
N VAL A 55 2.19 14.82 -2.09
CA VAL A 55 1.72 15.98 -2.83
C VAL A 55 2.81 17.05 -2.76
N LEU A 56 3.57 17.19 -3.84
CA LEU A 56 4.35 18.39 -4.09
C LEU A 56 3.34 19.52 -4.28
N ASP A 57 3.04 20.22 -3.20
CA ASP A 57 2.35 21.51 -3.23
C ASP A 57 3.05 22.43 -4.25
N ALA A 58 2.24 22.90 -5.21
CA ALA A 58 2.63 23.74 -6.34
C ALA A 58 2.99 25.18 -5.95
#